data_AF-A0A952EYH7-F1
#
_entry.id   AF-A0A952EYH7-F1
#
_cell.length_a   1.000
_cell.length_b   1.000
_cell.length_c   1.000
_cell.angle_alpha   90.00
_cell.angle_beta   90.00
_cell.angle_gamma   90.00
#
_symmetry.space_group_name_H-M   'P 1'
#
loop_
_entity.id
_entity.type
_entity.pdbx_description
1 polymer ?
#
loop_
_entity_poly.entity_id
_entity_poly.type
_entity_poly.pdbx_seq_one_letter_code
_entity_poly.pdbx_strand_id
1 'polypeptide(L)' 'PEVGLTVVPQTASGRRFADELGSLNQRLAVLCDRVVLVVAGQPLTVKEPSRAESHR' A
#
# COMPACT_ATOMS: atom_id res chain seq x y z
N PRO A 1 -5.65 -4.89 -7.19
CA PRO A 1 -4.29 -5.37 -7.53
C PRO A 1 -3.26 -4.31 -7.15
N GLU A 2 -2.30 -4.65 -6.29
CA GLU A 2 -1.19 -3.75 -5.98
C GLU A 2 -0.22 -3.75 -7.17
N VAL A 3 0.06 -2.58 -7.74
CA VAL A 3 0.77 -2.48 -9.03
C VAL A 3 2.19 -3.06 -8.95
N GLY A 4 2.86 -2.93 -7.81
CA GLY A 4 4.20 -3.48 -7.59
C GLY A 4 4.27 -5.01 -7.46
N LEU A 5 3.13 -5.71 -7.39
CA LEU A 5 3.07 -7.18 -7.33
C LEU A 5 2.83 -7.83 -8.70
N THR A 6 3.07 -7.07 -9.78
CA THR A 6 2.91 -7.52 -11.16
C THR A 6 4.25 -7.57 -11.88
N VAL A 7 4.27 -8.07 -13.11
CA VAL A 7 5.46 -8.04 -13.96
C VAL A 7 5.86 -6.60 -14.26
N VAL A 8 7.16 -6.33 -14.26
CA VAL A 8 7.69 -4.99 -14.58
C VAL A 8 7.20 -4.52 -15.96
N PRO A 9 6.60 -3.32 -16.06
CA PRO A 9 6.14 -2.80 -17.34
C PRO A 9 7.27 -2.60 -18.36
N GLN A 10 7.01 -3.00 -19.61
CA GLN A 10 7.96 -2.86 -20.71
C GLN A 10 8.20 -1.38 -21.08
N THR A 11 7.18 -0.54 -20.91
CA THR A 11 7.26 0.89 -21.25
C THR A 11 7.87 1.70 -20.11
N ALA A 12 8.61 2.75 -20.46
CA ALA A 12 9.15 3.70 -19.48
C ALA A 12 8.05 4.40 -18.68
N SER A 13 6.94 4.75 -19.33
CA SER A 13 5.77 5.33 -18.67
C SER A 13 5.13 4.38 -17.66
N GLY A 14 5.05 3.09 -17.97
CA GLY A 14 4.52 2.09 -17.05
C GLY A 14 5.38 1.92 -15.80
N ARG A 15 6.71 1.90 -15.95
CA ARG A 15 7.64 1.87 -14.81
C ARG A 15 7.48 3.09 -13.91
N ARG A 16 7.49 4.29 -14.50
CA ARG A 16 7.27 5.55 -13.76
C ARG A 16 5.94 5.55 -13.01
N PHE A 17 4.87 5.08 -13.65
CA PHE A 17 3.57 4.97 -12.99
C PHE A 17 3.62 4.04 -11.76
N ALA A 18 4.25 2.86 -11.89
CA ALA A 18 4.40 1.94 -10.78
C ALA A 18 5.22 2.54 -9.63
N ASP A 19 6.32 3.23 -9.94
CA ASP A 19 7.19 3.87 -8.95
C ASP A 19 6.46 5.00 -8.19
N GLU A 20 5.80 5.90 -8.92
CA GLU A 20 5.08 7.03 -8.33
C GLU A 20 3.88 6.57 -7.49
N LEU A 21 3.14 5.56 -7.96
CA LEU A 21 2.04 4.99 -7.21
C LEU A 21 2.54 4.30 -5.92
N GLY A 22 3.65 3.58 -5.98
CA GLY A 22 4.28 2.98 -4.81
C GLY A 22 4.73 4.03 -3.78
N SER A 23 5.35 5.12 -4.24
CA SER A 23 5.74 6.26 -3.40
C SER A 23 4.52 6.92 -2.74
N LEU A 24 3.43 7.13 -3.49
CA LEU A 24 2.18 7.65 -2.96
C LEU A 24 1.59 6.74 -1.89
N ASN A 25 1.50 5.43 -2.16
CA ASN A 25 0.96 4.44 -1.21
C ASN A 25 1.78 4.41 0.09
N GLN A 26 3.11 4.51 0.02
CA GLN A 26 3.96 4.63 1.20
C GLN A 26 3.67 5.89 2.01
N ARG A 27 3.53 7.04 1.34
CA ARG A 27 3.19 8.31 2.01
C ARG A 27 1.84 8.25 2.71
N LEU A 28 0.84 7.62 2.09
CA LEU A 28 -0.46 7.38 2.72
C LEU A 28 -0.34 6.42 3.91
N ALA A 29 0.42 5.34 3.78
CA ALA A 29 0.63 4.36 4.84
C ALA A 29 1.26 4.95 6.10
N VAL A 30 2.11 5.97 5.98
CA VAL A 30 2.65 6.72 7.12
C VAL A 30 1.52 7.45 7.88
N LEU A 31 0.58 8.04 7.15
CA LEU A 31 -0.49 8.88 7.72
C LEU A 31 -1.70 8.10 8.25
N CYS A 32 -2.03 6.94 7.66
CA CYS A 32 -3.22 6.16 8.05
C CYS A 32 -2.97 5.36 9.32
N ASP A 33 -3.82 5.36 10.34
CA ASP A 33 -3.58 4.58 11.57
C ASP A 33 -3.54 3.06 11.32
N ARG A 34 -4.33 2.58 10.35
CA ARG A 34 -4.40 1.17 9.95
C ARG A 34 -4.16 1.02 8.45
N VAL A 35 -3.41 0.00 8.06
CA VAL A 35 -3.17 -0.38 6.66
C VAL A 35 -3.47 -1.85 6.47
N VAL A 36 -4.30 -2.19 5.48
CA VAL A 36 -4.68 -3.56 5.14
C VAL A 36 -4.41 -3.84 3.66
N LEU A 37 -3.81 -5.00 3.39
CA LEU A 37 -3.73 -5.59 2.06
C LEU A 37 -4.85 -6.62 1.92
N VAL A 38 -5.67 -6.51 0.89
CA VAL A 38 -6.77 -7.48 0.65
C VAL A 38 -6.38 -8.44 -0.46
N VAL A 39 -6.35 -9.74 -0.16
CA VAL A 39 -6.00 -10.81 -1.10
C VAL A 39 -7.17 -11.79 -1.20
N ALA A 40 -7.77 -11.91 -2.39
CA ALA A 40 -8.95 -12.77 -2.62
C ALA A 40 -10.09 -12.55 -1.60
N GLY A 41 -10.32 -11.29 -1.22
CA GLY A 41 -11.32 -10.90 -0.22
C GLY A 41 -10.90 -11.11 1.24
N GLN A 42 -9.71 -11.66 1.49
CA GLN A 42 -9.16 -11.85 2.83
C GLN A 42 -8.28 -10.66 3.23
N PRO A 43 -8.56 -9.99 4.36
CA PRO A 43 -7.73 -8.87 4.83
C PRO A 43 -6.47 -9.39 5.52
N LEU A 44 -5.33 -8.79 5.18
CA LEU A 44 -4.04 -8.95 5.86
C LEU A 44 -3.64 -7.59 6.43
N THR A 45 -3.61 -7.46 7.76
CA THR A 45 -3.15 -6.20 8.37
C THR A 45 -1.64 -6.04 8.15
N VAL A 46 -1.25 -4.92 7.55
CA VAL A 46 0.14 -4.51 7.32
C VAL A 46 0.60 -3.52 8.41
N LYS A 47 -0.32 -2.65 8.88
CA LYS A 47 -0.10 -1.76 10.01
C LYS A 47 -1.34 -1.75 10.90
N GLU A 48 -1.14 -2.03 12.19
CA GLU A 48 -2.16 -1.88 13.23
C GLU A 48 -2.08 -0.46 13.84
N PRO A 49 -3.20 0.08 14.36
CA PRO A 49 -3.17 1.32 15.12
C PRO A 49 -2.24 1.18 16.33
N SER A 50 -1.57 2.27 16.71
CA SER A 50 -0.78 2.21 17.93
C SER A 50 -1.69 2.01 19.14
N ARG A 51 -1.21 1.29 20.17
CA ARG A 51 -1.98 1.00 21.39
C ARG A 51 -2.45 2.27 22.14
N ALA A 52 -1.80 3.41 21.88
CA ALA A 52 -2.18 4.72 22.42
C ALA A 52 -3.37 5.36 21.69
N GLU A 53 -3.65 4.96 20.45
CA GLU A 53 -4.80 5.42 19.65
C GLU A 53 -6.01 4.50 19.83
N SER A 54 -5.83 3.23 20.18
CA SER A 54 -6.94 2.28 20.40
C SER A 54 -7.85 2.61 21.60
N HIS A 55 -7.45 3.55 22.46
CA HIS A 55 -8.19 3.97 23.67
C HIS A 55 -8.73 5.42 23.57
N ARG A 56 -8.53 6.08 22.41
CA ARG A 56 -9.20 7.34 22.06
C ARG A 56 -10.47 7.04 21.29
#